data_AF-A0A3B9H6D9-F1
#
_entry.id   AF-A0A3B9H6D9-F1
#
_cell.length_a   1.000
_cell.length_b   1.000
_cell.length_c   1.000
_cell.angle_alpha   90.00
_cell.angle_beta   90.00
_cell.angle_gamma   90.00
#
_symmetry.space_group_name_H-M   'P 1'
#
loop_
_entity.id
_entity.type
_entity.pdbx_description
1 polymer ?
#
loop_
_entity_poly.entity_id
_entity_poly.type
_entity_poly.pdbx_seq_one_letter_code
_entity_poly.pdbx_strand_id
1 'polypeptide(L)'
;MRKYQLYILCGVTVICFPLLGWVINAIFSEHSFWDQFNSTYHIAVQLLIGGLYGCFSGLICWFIIRSRLMEATRAKYVDRIKALGLNNIEIILVSICAGIGEEILFRGILQDYMGVVLTSIVFVGIHGYFTTKHWSIFLYGLAMTVIIVGIGFAYVEMGVIAPIVAHTIIDVILLYLISKYEDTASGADPISI
;
A
#
# COMPACT_ATOMS: atom_id res chain seq x y z
N MET A 1 -12.97 13.83 7.27
CA MET A 1 -13.62 13.47 5.97
C MET A 1 -15.02 12.94 6.27
N ARG A 2 -16.03 13.21 5.44
CA ARG A 2 -17.37 12.62 5.65
C ARG A 2 -17.35 11.16 5.17
N LYS A 3 -17.96 10.23 5.91
CA LYS A 3 -17.90 8.78 5.62
C LYS A 3 -18.28 8.39 4.18
N TYR A 4 -19.25 9.07 3.58
CA TYR A 4 -19.62 8.81 2.18
C TYR A 4 -18.48 9.10 1.20
N GLN A 5 -17.59 10.06 1.49
CA GLN A 5 -16.44 10.37 0.63
C GLN A 5 -15.43 9.21 0.65
N LEU A 6 -15.30 8.52 1.78
CA LEU A 6 -14.48 7.30 1.89
C LEU A 6 -15.04 6.20 0.99
N TYR A 7 -16.33 5.91 1.09
CA TYR A 7 -16.95 4.87 0.28
C TYR A 7 -16.91 5.17 -1.22
N ILE A 8 -17.06 6.45 -1.61
CA ILE A 8 -16.85 6.89 -2.99
C ILE A 8 -15.40 6.63 -3.41
N LEU A 9 -14.41 7.00 -2.59
CA LEU A 9 -13.01 6.75 -2.90
C LEU A 9 -12.72 5.25 -3.08
N CYS A 10 -13.20 4.41 -2.16
CA CYS A 10 -13.08 2.95 -2.28
C CYS A 10 -13.72 2.41 -3.56
N GLY A 11 -14.93 2.89 -3.88
CA GLY A 11 -15.63 2.53 -5.12
C GLY A 11 -14.86 2.97 -6.37
N VAL A 12 -14.32 4.19 -6.37
CA VAL A 12 -13.47 4.70 -7.45
C VAL A 12 -12.23 3.84 -7.61
N THR A 13 -11.53 3.49 -6.52
CA THR A 13 -10.30 2.69 -6.64
C THR A 13 -10.60 1.28 -7.15
N VAL A 14 -11.60 0.58 -6.59
CA VAL A 14 -11.89 -0.81 -6.96
C VAL A 14 -12.57 -0.96 -8.32
N ILE A 15 -13.18 0.09 -8.87
CA ILE A 15 -13.86 0.06 -10.17
C ILE A 15 -13.05 0.80 -11.23
N CYS A 16 -12.71 2.07 -11.00
CA CYS A 16 -12.08 2.91 -12.02
C CYS A 16 -10.66 2.46 -12.35
N PHE A 17 -9.88 1.94 -11.39
CA PHE A 17 -8.51 1.50 -11.68
C PHE A 17 -8.48 0.21 -12.50
N PRO A 18 -9.24 -0.85 -12.16
CA PRO A 18 -9.39 -2.01 -13.03
C PRO A 18 -9.99 -1.67 -14.39
N LEU A 19 -10.98 -0.77 -14.45
CA LEU A 19 -11.55 -0.33 -15.72
C LEU A 19 -10.54 0.41 -16.59
N LEU A 20 -9.73 1.30 -15.99
CA LEU A 20 -8.64 1.97 -16.69
C LEU A 20 -7.61 0.94 -17.19
N GLY A 21 -7.24 -0.03 -16.36
CA GLY A 21 -6.36 -1.13 -16.75
C GLY A 21 -6.92 -1.94 -17.92
N TRP A 22 -8.22 -2.25 -17.89
CA TRP A 22 -8.90 -2.96 -18.98
C TRP A 22 -8.90 -2.15 -20.29
N VAL A 23 -9.16 -0.84 -20.23
CA VAL A 23 -9.08 0.04 -21.41
C VAL A 23 -7.66 0.10 -21.97
N ILE A 24 -6.64 0.23 -21.12
CA ILE A 24 -5.24 0.23 -21.55
C ILE A 24 -4.90 -1.11 -22.21
N ASN A 25 -5.27 -2.24 -21.58
CA ASN A 25 -5.04 -3.56 -22.15
C ASN A 25 -5.69 -3.72 -23.53
N ALA A 26 -6.93 -3.28 -23.68
CA ALA A 26 -7.67 -3.38 -24.94
C ALA A 26 -7.05 -2.55 -26.10
N ILE A 27 -6.31 -1.49 -25.78
CA ILE A 27 -5.67 -0.61 -26.78
C ILE A 27 -4.25 -1.08 -27.11
N PHE A 28 -3.50 -1.56 -26.11
CA PHE A 28 -2.05 -1.74 -26.20
C PHE A 28 -1.56 -3.18 -26.04
N SER A 29 -2.41 -4.14 -25.66
CA SER A 29 -2.03 -5.53 -25.41
C SER A 29 -2.75 -6.49 -26.34
N GLU A 30 -2.05 -7.52 -26.80
CA GLU A 30 -2.64 -8.65 -27.53
C GLU A 30 -3.12 -9.77 -26.57
N HIS A 31 -2.77 -9.68 -25.28
CA HIS A 31 -3.12 -10.64 -24.24
C HIS A 31 -4.48 -10.33 -23.60
N SER A 32 -5.09 -11.35 -23.00
CA SER A 32 -6.35 -11.18 -22.27
C SER A 32 -6.10 -10.41 -20.98
N PHE A 33 -6.97 -9.45 -20.65
CA PHE A 33 -6.94 -8.75 -19.36
C PHE A 33 -6.92 -9.72 -18.17
N TRP A 34 -7.53 -10.89 -18.31
CA TRP A 34 -7.63 -11.89 -17.25
C TRP A 34 -6.33 -12.68 -17.05
N ASP A 35 -5.37 -12.58 -17.97
CA ASP A 35 -4.11 -13.34 -17.88
C ASP A 35 -3.29 -12.96 -16.63
N GLN A 36 -3.48 -11.75 -16.10
CA GLN A 36 -2.88 -11.31 -14.82
C GLN A 36 -3.30 -12.17 -13.61
N PHE A 37 -4.39 -12.93 -13.70
CA PHE A 37 -4.85 -13.86 -12.66
C PHE A 37 -4.37 -15.30 -12.88
N ASN A 38 -3.77 -15.59 -14.03
CA ASN A 38 -3.26 -16.92 -14.33
C ASN A 38 -1.98 -17.16 -13.53
N SER A 39 -1.90 -18.34 -12.92
CA SER A 39 -0.77 -18.74 -12.09
C SER A 39 -0.61 -20.25 -12.15
N THR A 40 0.63 -20.73 -12.15
CA THR A 40 0.93 -22.14 -11.94
C THR A 40 0.76 -22.56 -10.48
N TYR A 41 0.75 -21.59 -9.56
CA TYR A 41 0.61 -21.81 -8.12
C TYR A 41 -0.87 -21.82 -7.71
N HIS A 42 -1.22 -22.75 -6.82
CA HIS A 42 -2.56 -22.81 -6.24
C HIS A 42 -2.88 -21.52 -5.47
N ILE A 43 -4.14 -21.06 -5.53
CA ILE A 43 -4.57 -19.80 -4.89
C ILE A 43 -4.19 -19.74 -3.40
N ALA A 44 -4.29 -20.86 -2.68
CA ALA A 44 -3.90 -20.93 -1.27
C ALA A 44 -2.42 -20.58 -1.03
N VAL A 45 -1.52 -20.94 -1.96
CA VAL A 45 -0.08 -20.60 -1.88
C VAL A 45 0.10 -19.10 -2.12
N GLN A 46 -0.62 -18.53 -3.09
CA GLN A 46 -0.58 -17.09 -3.38
C GLN A 46 -1.10 -16.27 -2.19
N LEU A 47 -2.21 -16.69 -1.57
CA LEU A 47 -2.75 -16.09 -0.35
C LEU A 47 -1.75 -16.17 0.80
N LEU A 48 -1.09 -17.32 0.99
CA LEU A 48 -0.10 -17.52 2.04
C LEU A 48 1.14 -16.64 1.83
N ILE A 49 1.72 -16.65 0.63
CA ILE A 49 2.94 -15.89 0.33
C ILE A 49 2.65 -14.39 0.38
N GLY A 50 1.56 -13.93 -0.25
CA GLY A 50 1.11 -12.54 -0.15
C GLY A 50 0.86 -12.15 1.31
N GLY A 51 0.24 -13.06 2.07
CA GLY A 51 0.01 -12.95 3.51
C GLY A 51 1.28 -12.69 4.31
N LEU A 52 2.25 -13.60 4.18
CA LEU A 52 3.52 -13.54 4.89
C LEU A 52 4.33 -12.32 4.49
N TYR A 53 4.41 -12.02 3.19
CA TYR A 53 5.12 -10.86 2.67
C TYR A 53 4.49 -9.56 3.17
N GLY A 54 3.16 -9.45 3.14
CA GLY A 54 2.43 -8.28 3.61
C GLY A 54 2.61 -8.06 5.11
N CYS A 55 2.51 -9.13 5.91
CA CYS A 55 2.76 -9.07 7.35
C CYS A 55 4.18 -8.60 7.68
N PHE A 56 5.18 -9.22 7.05
CA PHE A 56 6.59 -8.88 7.26
C PHE A 56 6.87 -7.43 6.88
N SER A 57 6.45 -7.02 5.69
CA SER A 57 6.63 -5.68 5.16
C SER A 57 5.90 -4.62 5.99
N GLY A 58 4.64 -4.87 6.37
CA GLY A 58 3.85 -3.97 7.21
C GLY A 58 4.50 -3.73 8.57
N LEU A 59 5.06 -4.77 9.19
CA LEU A 59 5.79 -4.65 10.46
C LEU A 59 7.12 -3.90 10.31
N ILE A 60 7.84 -4.09 9.21
CA ILE A 60 9.05 -3.31 8.89
C ILE A 60 8.69 -1.83 8.72
N CYS A 61 7.68 -1.52 7.92
CA CYS A 61 7.21 -0.15 7.71
C CYS A 61 6.82 0.50 9.03
N TRP A 62 6.10 -0.23 9.89
CA TRP A 62 5.76 0.22 11.23
C TRP A 62 6.98 0.50 12.10
N PHE A 63 7.99 -0.38 12.05
CA PHE A 63 9.25 -0.18 12.77
C PHE A 63 9.97 1.09 12.31
N ILE A 64 10.02 1.35 11.00
CA ILE A 64 10.60 2.57 10.44
C ILE A 64 9.82 3.80 10.92
N ILE A 65 8.48 3.75 10.90
CA ILE A 65 7.61 4.85 11.37
C ILE A 65 7.85 5.20 12.84
N ARG A 66 8.07 4.20 13.69
CA ARG A 66 8.37 4.43 15.12
C ARG A 66 9.83 4.82 15.39
N SER A 67 10.72 4.69 14.42
CA SER A 67 12.13 4.99 14.62
C SER A 67 12.38 6.49 14.77
N ARG A 68 13.57 6.85 15.28
CA ARG A 68 14.04 8.25 15.38
C ARG A 68 14.08 8.95 14.02
N LEU A 69 14.19 8.19 12.91
CA LEU A 69 14.18 8.75 11.56
C LEU A 69 12.91 9.56 11.29
N MET A 70 11.76 9.08 11.77
CA MET A 70 10.46 9.70 11.50
C MET A 70 9.98 10.64 12.60
N GLU A 71 10.68 10.77 13.72
CA GLU A 71 10.24 11.52 14.90
C GLU A 71 9.73 12.94 14.58
N ALA A 72 10.50 13.71 13.80
CA ALA A 72 10.13 15.08 13.43
C ALA A 72 8.87 15.19 12.55
N THR A 73 8.47 14.12 11.85
CA THR A 73 7.35 14.14 10.91
C THR A 73 6.19 13.22 11.34
N ARG A 74 6.45 12.28 12.26
CA ARG A 74 5.52 11.23 12.67
C ARG A 74 4.21 11.80 13.20
N ALA A 75 4.27 12.76 14.12
CA ALA A 75 3.09 13.39 14.71
C ALA A 75 2.13 13.90 13.62
N LYS A 76 2.64 14.68 12.66
CA LYS A 76 1.85 15.21 11.53
C LYS A 76 1.18 14.12 10.68
N TYR A 77 1.83 12.97 10.51
CA TYR A 77 1.27 11.85 9.75
C TYR A 77 0.23 11.07 10.55
N VAL A 78 0.53 10.77 11.81
CA VAL A 78 -0.39 10.12 12.74
C VAL A 78 -1.68 10.95 12.86
N ASP A 79 -1.56 12.27 13.01
CA ASP A 79 -2.71 13.17 13.11
C ASP A 79 -3.56 13.17 11.84
N ARG A 80 -2.94 13.14 10.65
CA ARG A 80 -3.66 13.06 9.37
C ARG A 80 -4.45 11.76 9.24
N ILE A 81 -3.84 10.62 9.58
CA ILE A 81 -4.50 9.31 9.51
C ILE A 81 -5.62 9.25 10.55
N LYS A 82 -5.37 9.68 11.79
CA LYS A 82 -6.39 9.74 12.84
C LYS A 82 -7.55 10.68 12.49
N ALA A 83 -7.30 11.78 11.80
CA ALA A 83 -8.33 12.71 11.33
C ALA A 83 -9.28 12.10 10.29
N LEU A 84 -8.94 10.95 9.69
CA LEU A 84 -9.87 10.18 8.87
C LEU A 84 -10.97 9.53 9.71
N GLY A 85 -10.73 9.27 11.00
CA GLY A 85 -11.72 8.72 11.93
C GLY A 85 -12.20 7.33 11.56
N LEU A 86 -11.32 6.50 10.97
CA LEU A 86 -11.66 5.17 10.49
C LEU A 86 -11.86 4.20 11.65
N ASN A 87 -12.94 3.42 11.60
CA ASN A 87 -13.10 2.25 12.45
C ASN A 87 -12.40 1.01 11.84
N ASN A 88 -12.30 -0.07 12.61
CA ASN A 88 -11.58 -1.28 12.18
C ASN A 88 -12.13 -1.88 10.87
N ILE A 89 -13.45 -1.83 10.64
CA ILE A 89 -14.07 -2.34 9.41
C ILE A 89 -13.74 -1.43 8.23
N GLU A 90 -13.80 -0.11 8.44
CA GLU A 90 -13.43 0.87 7.42
C GLU A 90 -11.96 0.75 7.00
N ILE A 91 -11.05 0.47 7.95
CA ILE A 91 -9.64 0.19 7.65
C ILE A 91 -9.54 -1.02 6.71
N ILE A 92 -10.14 -2.16 7.08
CA ILE A 92 -10.11 -3.38 6.27
C ILE A 92 -10.69 -3.13 4.88
N LEU A 93 -11.83 -2.45 4.79
CA LEU A 93 -12.51 -2.19 3.53
C LEU A 93 -11.66 -1.30 2.61
N VAL A 94 -11.08 -0.22 3.14
CA VAL A 94 -10.22 0.68 2.36
C VAL A 94 -9.00 -0.06 1.84
N SER A 95 -8.34 -0.83 2.70
CA SER A 95 -7.16 -1.62 2.32
C SER A 95 -7.45 -2.67 1.25
N ILE A 96 -8.60 -3.35 1.32
CA ILE A 96 -9.01 -4.31 0.28
C ILE A 96 -9.28 -3.59 -1.05
N CYS A 97 -10.01 -2.47 -1.01
CA CYS A 97 -10.31 -1.71 -2.22
C CYS A 97 -9.05 -1.14 -2.89
N ALA A 98 -8.10 -0.64 -2.09
CA ALA A 98 -6.79 -0.19 -2.56
C ALA A 98 -5.99 -1.36 -3.13
N GLY A 99 -5.79 -2.42 -2.36
CA GLY A 99 -5.03 -3.60 -2.79
C GLY A 99 -5.55 -4.21 -4.09
N ILE A 100 -6.87 -4.34 -4.26
CA ILE A 100 -7.46 -4.86 -5.51
C ILE A 100 -7.29 -3.86 -6.66
N GLY A 101 -7.76 -2.63 -6.49
CA GLY A 101 -7.82 -1.68 -7.60
C GLY A 101 -6.44 -1.28 -8.09
N GLU A 102 -5.52 -1.02 -7.16
CA GLU A 102 -4.18 -0.57 -7.48
C GLU A 102 -3.31 -1.68 -8.06
N GLU A 103 -3.29 -2.89 -7.50
CA GLU A 103 -2.43 -3.94 -8.04
C GLU A 103 -2.90 -4.44 -9.42
N ILE A 104 -4.22 -4.45 -9.69
CA ILE A 104 -4.73 -4.77 -11.04
C ILE A 104 -4.24 -3.76 -12.08
N LEU A 105 -4.22 -2.47 -11.75
CA LEU A 105 -3.74 -1.44 -12.69
C LEU A 105 -2.21 -1.44 -12.78
N PHE A 106 -1.51 -1.35 -11.65
CA PHE A 106 -0.08 -1.14 -11.63
C PHE A 106 0.69 -2.42 -11.98
N ARG A 107 0.33 -3.58 -11.42
CA ARG A 107 1.01 -4.86 -11.73
C ARG A 107 0.42 -5.53 -12.93
N GLY A 108 -0.89 -5.66 -12.96
CA GLY A 108 -1.60 -6.37 -14.00
C GLY A 108 -1.36 -5.76 -15.39
N ILE A 109 -1.19 -4.44 -15.47
CA ILE A 109 -1.14 -3.71 -16.75
C ILE A 109 0.11 -2.84 -16.90
N LEU A 110 0.33 -1.85 -16.04
CA LEU A 110 1.40 -0.87 -16.26
C LEU A 110 2.81 -1.49 -16.16
N GLN A 111 2.96 -2.53 -15.35
CA GLN A 111 4.24 -3.20 -15.15
C GLN A 111 4.77 -3.88 -16.40
N ASP A 112 3.90 -4.35 -17.29
CA ASP A 112 4.32 -4.99 -18.54
C ASP A 112 5.01 -3.99 -19.48
N TYR A 113 4.68 -2.70 -19.37
CA TYR A 113 5.26 -1.62 -20.20
C TYR A 113 6.45 -0.94 -19.54
N MET A 114 6.44 -0.83 -18.21
CA MET A 114 7.42 -0.04 -17.45
C MET A 114 8.48 -0.91 -16.75
N GLY A 115 8.22 -2.22 -16.62
CA GLY A 115 9.01 -3.13 -15.80
C GLY A 115 8.82 -2.93 -14.30
N VAL A 116 9.30 -3.89 -13.51
CA VAL A 116 9.11 -3.96 -12.05
C VAL A 116 9.59 -2.68 -11.32
N VAL A 117 10.80 -2.23 -11.62
CA VAL A 117 11.46 -1.15 -10.87
C VAL A 117 10.80 0.19 -11.13
N LEU A 118 10.61 0.58 -12.40
CA LEU A 118 10.03 1.88 -12.72
C LEU A 118 8.57 1.98 -12.28
N THR A 119 7.79 0.90 -12.44
CA THR A 119 6.40 0.85 -11.93
C THR A 119 6.36 1.07 -10.43
N SER A 120 7.28 0.45 -9.68
CA SER A 120 7.34 0.59 -8.22
C SER A 120 7.74 2.00 -7.78
N ILE A 121 8.68 2.64 -8.49
CA ILE A 121 9.04 4.05 -8.27
C ILE A 121 7.83 4.96 -8.53
N VAL A 122 7.14 4.77 -9.66
CA VAL A 122 5.96 5.59 -9.99
C VAL A 122 4.83 5.37 -8.98
N PHE A 123 4.56 4.12 -8.62
CA PHE A 123 3.59 3.76 -7.59
C PHE A 123 3.86 4.47 -6.26
N VAL A 124 5.09 4.39 -5.76
CA VAL A 124 5.48 5.10 -4.53
C VAL A 124 5.47 6.63 -4.70
N GLY A 125 5.83 7.11 -5.89
CA GLY A 125 5.85 8.52 -6.24
C GLY A 125 4.47 9.18 -6.18
N ILE A 126 3.43 8.53 -6.71
CA ILE A 126 2.06 9.07 -6.70
C ILE A 126 1.46 9.15 -5.29
N HIS A 127 2.00 8.39 -4.33
CA HIS A 127 1.68 8.48 -2.91
C HIS A 127 2.34 9.68 -2.21
N GLY A 128 3.17 10.43 -2.93
CA GLY A 128 3.78 11.67 -2.45
C GLY A 128 4.97 11.46 -1.51
N TYR A 129 5.57 10.26 -1.47
CA TYR A 129 6.70 9.97 -0.60
C TYR A 129 8.01 10.61 -1.09
N PHE A 130 8.16 10.83 -2.39
CA PHE A 130 9.32 11.53 -2.95
C PHE A 130 9.20 13.06 -2.82
N THR A 131 9.33 13.55 -1.58
CA THR A 131 9.29 14.97 -1.26
C THR A 131 10.66 15.51 -0.85
N THR A 132 11.00 16.69 -1.36
CA THR A 132 12.24 17.41 -0.99
C THR A 132 12.12 18.16 0.33
N LYS A 133 10.90 18.34 0.86
CA LYS A 133 10.64 19.16 2.07
C LYS A 133 10.91 18.42 3.38
N HIS A 134 10.85 17.10 3.36
CA HIS A 134 10.95 16.27 4.56
C HIS A 134 11.77 15.03 4.25
N TRP A 135 13.06 15.09 4.61
CA TRP A 135 14.02 14.03 4.31
C TRP A 135 13.62 12.66 4.86
N SER A 136 13.00 12.62 6.05
CA SER A 136 12.49 11.39 6.66
C SER A 136 11.45 10.66 5.80
N ILE A 137 10.59 11.42 5.11
CA ILE A 137 9.54 10.87 4.25
C ILE A 137 10.15 10.35 2.95
N PHE A 138 11.14 11.06 2.41
CA PHE A 138 11.88 10.59 1.23
C PHE A 138 12.57 9.26 1.50
N LEU A 139 13.27 9.13 2.63
CA LEU A 139 13.92 7.87 3.02
C LEU A 139 12.90 6.75 3.27
N TYR A 140 11.76 7.05 3.89
CA TYR A 140 10.65 6.11 3.99
C TYR A 140 10.14 5.69 2.61
N GLY A 141 10.03 6.62 1.66
CA GLY A 141 9.69 6.33 0.27
C GLY A 141 10.68 5.40 -0.42
N LEU A 142 11.99 5.56 -0.19
CA LEU A 142 12.99 4.62 -0.71
C LEU A 142 12.82 3.22 -0.12
N ALA A 143 12.60 3.11 1.19
CA ALA A 143 12.35 1.82 1.84
C ALA A 143 11.06 1.16 1.30
N MET A 144 9.98 1.93 1.16
CA MET A 144 8.74 1.48 0.53
C MET A 144 8.98 1.02 -0.91
N THR A 145 9.81 1.72 -1.68
CA THR A 145 10.11 1.33 -3.06
C THR A 145 10.72 -0.07 -3.12
N VAL A 146 11.63 -0.43 -2.21
CA VAL A 146 12.21 -1.78 -2.16
C VAL A 146 11.15 -2.84 -1.87
N ILE A 147 10.23 -2.57 -0.94
CA ILE A 147 9.10 -3.47 -0.62
C ILE A 147 8.18 -3.63 -1.84
N ILE A 148 7.83 -2.53 -2.48
CA ILE A 148 6.94 -2.49 -3.64
C ILE A 148 7.58 -3.17 -4.87
N VAL A 149 8.92 -3.09 -5.02
CA VAL A 149 9.67 -3.89 -6.00
C VAL A 149 9.53 -5.39 -5.73
N GLY A 150 9.60 -5.81 -4.47
CA GLY A 150 9.38 -7.21 -4.08
C GLY A 150 7.97 -7.71 -4.43
N ILE A 151 6.94 -6.87 -4.23
CA ILE A 151 5.57 -7.17 -4.69
C ILE A 151 5.53 -7.31 -6.22
N GLY A 152 6.23 -6.44 -6.95
CA GLY A 152 6.31 -6.53 -8.40
C GLY A 152 6.97 -7.81 -8.90
N PHE A 153 7.97 -8.35 -8.21
CA PHE A 153 8.52 -9.68 -8.52
C PHE A 153 7.56 -10.82 -8.14
N ALA A 154 6.83 -10.70 -7.04
CA ALA A 154 5.80 -11.67 -6.69
C ALA A 154 4.71 -11.78 -7.77
N TYR A 155 4.36 -10.66 -8.42
CA TYR A 155 3.47 -10.67 -9.60
C TYR A 155 4.05 -11.49 -10.75
N VAL A 156 5.33 -11.28 -11.09
CA VAL A 156 5.99 -12.00 -12.21
C VAL A 156 5.93 -13.51 -12.01
N GLU A 157 6.09 -13.98 -10.77
CA GLU A 157 6.11 -15.41 -10.46
C GLU A 157 4.71 -16.04 -10.29
N MET A 158 3.73 -15.29 -9.77
CA MET A 158 2.48 -15.87 -9.28
C MET A 158 1.21 -15.22 -9.82
N GLY A 159 1.28 -14.12 -10.56
CA GLY A 159 0.13 -13.32 -10.92
C GLY A 159 -0.34 -12.40 -9.79
N VAL A 160 -1.48 -11.74 -9.99
CA VAL A 160 -1.90 -10.54 -9.22
C VAL A 160 -2.45 -10.82 -7.81
N ILE A 161 -2.88 -12.05 -7.50
CA ILE A 161 -3.53 -12.35 -6.20
C ILE A 161 -2.55 -12.17 -5.04
N ALA A 162 -1.32 -12.67 -5.15
CA ALA A 162 -0.30 -12.50 -4.10
C ALA A 162 0.01 -11.01 -3.84
N PRO A 163 0.25 -10.17 -4.87
CA PRO A 163 0.33 -8.71 -4.73
C PRO A 163 -0.87 -8.06 -4.03
N ILE A 164 -2.10 -8.37 -4.46
CA ILE A 164 -3.33 -7.81 -3.86
C ILE A 164 -3.36 -8.08 -2.36
N VAL A 165 -3.07 -9.33 -1.95
CA VAL A 165 -3.07 -9.73 -0.55
C VAL A 165 -1.95 -9.04 0.23
N ALA A 166 -0.74 -8.99 -0.33
CA ALA A 166 0.40 -8.34 0.29
C ALA A 166 0.13 -6.86 0.56
N HIS A 167 -0.34 -6.13 -0.45
CA HIS A 167 -0.69 -4.72 -0.34
C HIS A 167 -1.82 -4.51 0.68
N THR A 168 -2.91 -5.26 0.57
CA THR A 168 -4.04 -5.19 1.52
C THR A 168 -3.56 -5.33 2.97
N ILE A 169 -2.69 -6.29 3.25
CA ILE A 169 -2.21 -6.55 4.61
C ILE A 169 -1.26 -5.46 5.10
N ILE A 170 -0.37 -4.94 4.25
CA ILE A 170 0.49 -3.80 4.58
C ILE A 170 -0.38 -2.63 5.05
N ASP A 171 -1.42 -2.30 4.27
CA ASP A 171 -2.32 -1.20 4.58
C ASP A 171 -3.10 -1.43 5.87
N VAL A 172 -3.67 -2.64 6.06
CA VAL A 172 -4.40 -2.98 7.29
C VAL A 172 -3.51 -2.80 8.50
N ILE A 173 -2.28 -3.33 8.46
CA ILE A 173 -1.32 -3.22 9.57
C ILE A 173 -1.00 -1.76 9.85
N LEU A 174 -0.62 -1.00 8.82
CA LEU A 174 -0.20 0.38 8.99
C LEU A 174 -1.35 1.28 9.46
N LEU A 175 -2.51 1.22 8.82
CA LEU A 175 -3.68 2.01 9.20
C LEU A 175 -4.15 1.66 10.61
N TYR A 176 -4.19 0.38 10.98
CA TYR A 176 -4.58 -0.05 12.31
C TYR A 176 -3.61 0.46 13.38
N LEU A 177 -2.31 0.20 13.20
CA LEU A 177 -1.29 0.58 14.18
C LEU A 177 -1.17 2.09 14.33
N ILE A 178 -1.19 2.85 13.22
CA ILE A 178 -1.15 4.32 13.26
C ILE A 178 -2.40 4.89 13.93
N SER A 179 -3.58 4.35 13.64
CA SER A 179 -4.84 4.83 14.24
C SER A 179 -4.87 4.62 15.76
N LYS A 180 -4.19 3.60 16.27
CA LYS A 180 -4.07 3.29 17.71
C LYS A 180 -2.80 3.87 18.35
N TYR A 181 -1.94 4.52 17.58
CA TYR A 181 -0.66 4.98 18.09
C TYR A 181 -0.80 6.24 18.94
N GLU A 182 -0.33 6.21 20.17
CA GLU A 182 -0.16 7.39 21.02
C GLU A 182 1.31 7.73 21.09
N ASP A 183 1.66 8.96 20.71
CA ASP A 183 3.06 9.41 20.73
C ASP A 183 3.44 9.76 22.17
N THR A 184 3.90 8.75 22.91
CA THR A 184 4.37 8.91 24.30
C THR A 184 5.62 9.79 24.41
N ALA A 185 6.21 10.22 23.29
CA ALA A 185 7.33 11.16 23.28
C ALA A 185 6.91 12.64 23.42
N SER A 186 5.60 12.93 23.55
CA SER A 186 5.06 14.30 23.65
C SER A 186 4.52 14.68 25.04
N GLY A 187 5.00 14.07 26.12
CA GLY A 187 4.53 14.41 27.48
C GLY A 187 5.48 14.07 28.63
N ALA A 188 6.06 15.14 29.20
CA ALA A 188 6.46 15.34 30.60
C ALA A 188 7.51 14.39 31.24
N ASP A 189 8.58 15.01 31.76
CA ASP A 189 9.26 14.50 32.96
C ASP A 189 8.18 14.09 33.99
N PRO A 190 8.18 12.84 34.48
CA PRO A 190 7.45 12.53 35.69
C PRO A 190 8.15 13.31 36.81
N ILE A 191 7.44 14.33 37.28
CA ILE A 191 7.78 15.10 38.47
C ILE A 191 8.33 14.15 39.54
N SER A 192 9.55 14.44 39.96
CA SER A 192 10.11 14.03 41.23
C SER A 192 9.14 14.32 42.37
N ILE A 193 8.58 13.27 42.97
CA ILE A 193 8.19 13.24 44.39
C ILE A 193 8.63 11.89 44.94
#